data_AF-A0A7M2ZJV7-F1
#
_entry.id   AF-A0A7M2ZJV7-F1
#
_cell.length_a   1.000
_cell.length_b   1.000
_cell.length_c   1.000
_cell.angle_alpha   90.00
_cell.angle_beta   90.00
_cell.angle_gamma   90.00
#
_symmetry.space_group_name_H-M   'P 1'
#
loop_
_entity.id
_entity.type
_entity.pdbx_description
1 polymer ?
#
loop_
_entity_poly.entity_id
_entity_poly.type
_entity_poly.pdbx_seq_one_letter_code
_entity_poly.pdbx_strand_id
1 'polypeptide(L)'
;MNTEQFIRNAAARGLSRRATMQALGLGRWKFDLIIGAMGPIEWAKNGTTLGNRLAYEASRGRFTPAQAAALERAHERWSESRRFTVDGVTGTIAELVEHFQSPVHATTVRRRVAAGMSLRDALTTPRQQPKPGRRHPWNHRSPWA
;
A
#
# COMPACT_ATOMS: atom_id res chain seq x y z
N MET A 1 20.13 10.43 -40.76
CA MET A 1 18.81 10.60 -40.08
C MET A 1 18.73 12.03 -39.58
N ASN A 2 17.66 12.77 -39.90
CA ASN A 2 17.48 14.15 -39.43
C ASN A 2 17.15 14.18 -37.93
N THR A 3 17.57 15.23 -37.21
CA THR A 3 17.30 15.44 -35.78
C THR A 3 15.80 15.37 -35.47
N GLU A 4 14.96 16.00 -36.30
CA GLU A 4 13.51 15.95 -36.13
C GLU A 4 12.96 14.52 -36.23
N GLN A 5 13.39 13.77 -37.26
CA GLN A 5 12.98 12.37 -37.44
C GLN A 5 13.38 11.50 -36.25
N PHE A 6 14.58 11.73 -35.70
CA PHE A 6 15.02 11.03 -34.49
C PHE A 6 14.13 11.34 -33.30
N ILE A 7 13.78 12.61 -33.07
CA ILE A 7 12.93 13.02 -31.95
C ILE A 7 11.55 12.36 -32.06
N ARG A 8 10.93 12.39 -33.25
CA ARG A 8 9.62 11.76 -33.48
C ARG A 8 9.68 10.24 -33.30
N ASN A 9 10.71 9.58 -33.82
CA ASN A 9 10.89 8.14 -33.64
C ASN A 9 11.09 7.77 -32.16
N ALA A 10 11.90 8.54 -31.43
CA ALA A 10 12.14 8.31 -30.01
C ALA A 10 10.85 8.47 -29.17
N ALA A 11 10.05 9.50 -29.46
CA ALA A 11 8.75 9.70 -28.82
C ALA A 11 7.79 8.53 -29.11
N ALA A 12 7.69 8.10 -30.38
CA ALA A 12 6.86 6.96 -30.79
C ALA A 12 7.29 5.64 -30.12
N ARG A 13 8.59 5.46 -29.86
CA ARG A 13 9.14 4.32 -29.10
C ARG A 13 8.92 4.43 -27.59
N GLY A 14 8.32 5.50 -27.11
CA GLY A 14 8.02 5.74 -25.71
C GLY A 14 9.21 6.21 -24.87
N LEU A 15 10.26 6.77 -25.49
CA LEU A 15 11.33 7.43 -24.75
C LEU A 15 10.84 8.74 -24.13
N SER A 16 11.53 9.18 -23.07
CA SER A 16 11.27 10.48 -22.45
C SER A 16 12.02 11.60 -23.16
N ARG A 17 11.53 12.85 -23.03
CA ARG A 17 12.22 14.06 -23.50
C ARG A 17 13.68 14.11 -23.04
N ARG A 18 13.93 13.76 -21.78
CA ARG A 18 15.28 13.75 -21.19
C ARG A 18 16.19 12.71 -21.83
N ALA A 19 15.69 11.51 -22.07
CA ALA A 19 16.47 10.45 -22.71
C ALA A 19 16.81 10.82 -24.16
N THR A 20 15.85 11.35 -24.92
CA THR A 20 16.08 11.81 -26.30
C THR A 20 17.06 12.98 -26.37
N MET A 21 16.94 13.95 -25.45
CA MET A 21 17.87 15.08 -25.33
C MET A 21 19.31 14.60 -25.05
N GLN A 22 19.48 13.66 -24.12
CA GLN A 22 20.79 13.08 -23.79
C GLN A 22 21.37 12.29 -24.97
N ALA A 23 20.56 11.51 -25.68
CA ALA A 23 21.00 10.76 -26.85
C ALA A 23 21.45 11.67 -28.00
N LEU A 24 20.88 12.87 -28.13
CA LEU A 24 21.31 13.88 -29.09
C LEU A 24 22.49 14.74 -28.60
N GLY A 25 22.92 14.58 -27.33
CA GLY A 25 23.96 15.42 -26.73
C GLY A 25 23.57 16.90 -26.61
N LEU A 26 22.27 17.21 -26.53
CA LEU A 26 21.77 18.58 -26.52
C LEU A 26 21.53 19.09 -25.11
N GLY A 27 21.77 20.38 -24.89
CA GLY A 27 21.30 21.09 -23.71
C GLY A 27 19.78 21.32 -23.75
N ARG A 28 19.17 21.43 -22.57
CA ARG A 28 17.71 21.60 -22.42
C ARG A 28 17.14 22.76 -23.24
N TRP A 29 17.77 23.93 -23.17
CA TRP A 29 17.33 25.12 -23.90
C TRP A 29 17.28 24.91 -25.42
N LYS A 30 18.33 24.34 -26.00
CA LYS A 30 18.40 24.04 -27.43
C LYS A 30 17.37 22.99 -27.84
N PHE A 31 17.15 21.98 -27.00
CA PHE A 31 16.16 20.94 -27.24
C PHE A 31 14.72 21.48 -27.23
N ASP A 32 14.41 22.36 -26.28
CA ASP A 32 13.08 22.99 -26.19
C ASP A 32 12.81 23.92 -27.38
N LEU A 33 13.80 24.65 -27.88
CA LEU A 33 13.69 25.44 -29.11
C LEU A 33 13.36 24.57 -30.33
N ILE A 34 14.06 23.43 -30.46
CA ILE A 34 13.84 22.49 -31.57
C ILE A 34 12.42 21.91 -31.51
N ILE A 35 11.98 21.44 -30.32
CA ILE A 35 10.61 20.91 -30.16
C ILE A 35 9.57 22.01 -30.43
N GLY A 36 9.81 23.24 -29.97
CA GLY A 36 8.92 24.37 -30.23
C GLY A 36 8.72 24.65 -31.71
N ALA A 37 9.76 24.50 -32.53
CA ALA A 37 9.70 24.68 -33.98
C ALA A 37 9.05 23.50 -34.73
N MET A 38 9.12 22.28 -34.18
CA MET A 38 8.60 21.05 -34.80
C MET A 38 7.08 20.84 -34.64
N GLY A 39 6.42 21.64 -33.81
CA GLY A 39 5.00 21.47 -33.46
C GLY A 39 4.76 20.40 -32.38
N PRO A 40 3.50 20.08 -32.07
CA PRO A 40 3.15 19.21 -30.96
C PRO A 40 3.66 17.77 -31.18
N ILE A 41 4.21 17.18 -30.12
CA ILE A 41 4.69 15.80 -30.07
C ILE A 41 4.10 15.15 -28.83
N GLU A 42 3.43 14.02 -29.00
CA GLU A 42 2.99 13.21 -27.86
C GLU A 42 4.18 12.44 -27.30
N TRP A 43 4.47 12.71 -26.02
CA TRP A 43 5.48 12.01 -25.26
C TRP A 43 4.84 10.98 -24.35
N ALA A 44 5.55 9.89 -24.07
CA ALA A 44 5.12 8.93 -23.06
C ALA A 44 4.89 9.62 -21.70
N LYS A 45 3.81 9.25 -21.02
CA LYS A 45 3.47 9.74 -19.69
C LYS A 45 4.58 9.38 -18.69
N ASN A 46 4.76 10.24 -17.68
CA ASN A 46 5.61 9.92 -16.54
C ASN A 46 5.17 8.59 -15.92
N GLY A 47 6.14 7.71 -15.63
CA GLY A 47 5.84 6.36 -15.13
C GLY A 47 5.77 5.30 -16.24
N THR A 48 5.38 5.65 -17.47
CA THR A 48 5.14 4.68 -18.56
C THR A 48 6.20 4.68 -19.64
N THR A 49 7.27 5.45 -19.46
CA THR A 49 8.38 5.53 -20.43
C THR A 49 9.06 4.17 -20.59
N LEU A 50 9.66 3.95 -21.76
CA LEU A 50 10.42 2.73 -22.04
C LEU A 50 11.53 2.50 -21.00
N GLY A 51 12.21 3.57 -20.58
CA GLY A 51 13.23 3.50 -19.52
C GLY A 51 12.68 2.99 -18.19
N ASN A 52 11.49 3.45 -17.77
CA ASN A 52 10.85 2.97 -16.55
C ASN A 52 10.45 1.50 -16.65
N ARG A 53 9.93 1.08 -17.81
CA ARG A 53 9.56 -0.32 -18.06
C ARG A 53 10.79 -1.23 -17.99
N LEU A 54 11.87 -0.85 -18.67
CA LEU A 54 13.13 -1.60 -18.65
C LEU A 54 13.74 -1.64 -17.25
N ALA A 55 13.70 -0.54 -16.51
CA ALA A 55 14.17 -0.50 -15.12
C ALA A 55 13.34 -1.42 -14.22
N TYR A 56 12.01 -1.39 -14.36
CA TYR A 56 11.11 -2.28 -13.64
C TYR A 56 11.40 -3.75 -13.97
N GLU A 57 11.50 -4.09 -15.26
CA GLU A 57 11.84 -5.44 -15.72
C GLU A 57 13.20 -5.92 -15.21
N ALA A 58 14.23 -5.07 -15.26
CA ALA A 58 15.55 -5.38 -14.71
C ALA A 58 15.53 -5.59 -13.19
N SER A 59 14.64 -4.89 -12.48
CA SER A 59 14.43 -5.05 -11.03
C SER A 59 13.46 -6.19 -10.68
N ARG A 60 12.70 -6.72 -11.65
CA ARG A 60 11.65 -7.69 -11.41
C ARG A 60 12.24 -8.98 -10.86
N GLY A 61 11.67 -9.47 -9.75
CA GLY A 61 12.15 -10.68 -9.07
C GLY A 61 13.45 -10.49 -8.27
N ARG A 62 14.04 -9.28 -8.24
CA ARG A 62 15.18 -8.98 -7.38
C ARG A 62 14.68 -8.40 -6.07
N PHE A 63 14.84 -9.15 -4.99
CA PHE A 63 14.60 -8.68 -3.63
C PHE A 63 15.96 -8.48 -2.95
N THR A 64 16.41 -7.24 -2.88
CA THR A 64 17.75 -6.94 -2.33
C THR A 64 17.75 -7.15 -0.81
N PRO A 65 18.87 -7.56 -0.20
CA PRO A 65 18.99 -7.65 1.26
C PRO A 65 18.66 -6.33 1.97
N ALA A 66 18.97 -5.19 1.34
CA ALA A 66 18.63 -3.87 1.87
C ALA A 66 17.11 -3.62 1.90
N GLN A 67 16.38 -4.07 0.87
CA GLN A 67 14.90 -4.03 0.84
C GLN A 67 14.29 -4.97 1.88
N ALA A 68 14.86 -6.17 2.05
CA ALA A 68 14.48 -7.11 3.10
C ALA A 68 14.60 -6.47 4.49
N ALA A 69 15.79 -5.94 4.81
CA ALA A 69 16.04 -5.26 6.06
C ALA A 69 15.18 -4.00 6.26
N ALA A 70 14.78 -3.32 5.18
CA ALA A 70 13.86 -2.19 5.26
C ALA A 70 12.43 -2.62 5.60
N LEU A 71 11.98 -3.76 5.04
CA LEU A 71 10.69 -4.35 5.36
C LEU A 71 10.65 -4.87 6.79
N GLU A 72 11.71 -5.54 7.27
CA GLU A 72 11.80 -5.97 8.66
C GLU A 72 11.73 -4.77 9.62
N ARG A 73 12.52 -3.71 9.37
CA ARG A 73 12.43 -2.46 10.15
C ARG A 73 11.04 -1.84 10.12
N ALA A 74 10.34 -1.92 9.00
CA ALA A 74 8.96 -1.45 8.91
C ALA A 74 8.03 -2.32 9.77
N HIS A 75 8.19 -3.64 9.72
CA HIS A 75 7.42 -4.59 10.52
C HIS A 75 7.66 -4.41 12.02
N GLU A 76 8.91 -4.24 12.44
CA GLU A 76 9.29 -3.93 13.83
C GLU A 76 8.62 -2.66 14.32
N ARG A 77 8.69 -1.55 13.57
CA ARG A 77 8.01 -0.29 13.92
C ARG A 77 6.50 -0.46 14.03
N TRP A 78 5.90 -1.22 13.12
CA TRP A 78 4.48 -1.52 13.15
C TRP A 78 4.10 -2.36 14.36
N SER A 79 4.91 -3.36 14.71
CA SER A 79 4.72 -4.18 15.91
C SER A 79 4.82 -3.34 17.18
N GLU A 80 5.86 -2.49 17.27
CA GLU A 80 6.10 -1.61 18.42
C GLU A 80 4.94 -0.62 18.63
N SER A 81 4.43 0.00 17.56
CA SER A 81 3.27 0.90 17.64
C SER A 81 1.98 0.23 18.13
N ARG A 82 1.94 -1.11 18.12
CA ARG A 82 0.80 -1.94 18.55
C ARG A 82 1.06 -2.67 19.86
N ARG A 83 2.11 -2.29 20.57
CA ARG A 83 2.35 -2.71 21.94
C ARG A 83 1.58 -1.80 22.88
N PHE A 84 0.95 -2.43 23.86
CA PHE A 84 0.18 -1.76 24.88
C PHE A 84 0.62 -2.28 26.24
N THR A 85 0.64 -1.40 27.22
CA THR A 85 0.91 -1.73 28.62
C THR A 85 -0.39 -1.74 29.40
N VAL A 86 -0.71 -2.86 30.04
CA VAL A 86 -1.89 -3.04 30.91
C VAL A 86 -1.43 -3.71 32.19
N ASP A 87 -1.71 -3.08 33.35
CA ASP A 87 -1.38 -3.60 34.68
C ASP A 87 0.09 -4.09 34.82
N GLY A 88 1.03 -3.36 34.20
CA GLY A 88 2.48 -3.67 34.24
C GLY A 88 2.95 -4.69 33.18
N VAL A 89 2.03 -5.27 32.40
CA VAL A 89 2.34 -6.22 31.33
C VAL A 89 2.32 -5.49 29.99
N THR A 90 3.42 -5.56 29.24
CA THR A 90 3.51 -4.95 27.90
C THR A 90 3.50 -6.03 26.84
N GLY A 91 2.60 -5.89 25.87
CA GLY A 91 2.51 -6.82 24.76
C GLY A 91 1.54 -6.35 23.69
N THR A 92 1.41 -7.12 22.63
CA THR A 92 0.34 -6.93 21.65
C THR A 92 -1.01 -7.31 22.25
N ILE A 93 -2.11 -6.84 21.66
CA ILE A 93 -3.46 -7.23 22.12
C ILE A 93 -3.65 -8.75 22.15
N ALA A 94 -3.01 -9.50 21.24
CA ALA A 94 -3.10 -10.97 21.24
C ALA A 94 -2.37 -11.57 22.45
N GLU A 95 -1.14 -11.13 22.71
CA GLU A 95 -0.36 -11.54 23.88
C GLU A 95 -1.07 -11.18 25.20
N LEU A 96 -1.69 -10.00 25.27
CA LEU A 96 -2.44 -9.58 26.46
C LEU A 96 -3.72 -10.41 26.65
N VAL A 97 -4.41 -10.79 25.57
CA VAL A 97 -5.58 -11.67 25.66
C VAL A 97 -5.19 -13.04 26.22
N GLU A 98 -4.05 -13.57 25.81
CA GLU A 98 -3.52 -14.84 26.31
C GLU A 98 -3.06 -14.71 27.77
N HIS A 99 -2.27 -13.68 28.09
CA HIS A 99 -1.73 -13.44 29.42
C HIS A 99 -2.81 -13.25 30.49
N PHE A 100 -3.82 -12.42 30.19
CA PHE A 100 -4.94 -12.16 31.11
C PHE A 100 -6.06 -13.20 31.00
N GLN A 101 -5.89 -14.25 30.19
CA GLN A 101 -6.90 -15.28 29.92
C GLN A 101 -8.28 -14.67 29.61
N SER A 102 -8.28 -13.67 28.72
CA SER A 102 -9.45 -12.84 28.47
C SER A 102 -10.62 -13.68 27.95
N PRO A 103 -11.86 -13.46 28.45
CA PRO A 103 -13.07 -14.14 27.97
C PRO A 103 -13.44 -13.77 26.52
N VAL A 104 -12.71 -12.85 25.89
CA VAL A 104 -12.94 -12.41 24.51
C VAL A 104 -11.68 -12.48 23.64
N HIS A 105 -11.87 -12.79 22.36
CA HIS A 105 -10.80 -12.81 21.36
C HIS A 105 -10.27 -11.41 21.05
N ALA A 106 -9.01 -11.32 20.61
CA ALA A 106 -8.30 -10.07 20.27
C ALA A 106 -9.06 -9.15 19.31
N THR A 107 -9.81 -9.72 18.34
CA THR A 107 -10.65 -8.94 17.41
C THR A 107 -11.74 -8.15 18.15
N THR A 108 -12.37 -8.76 19.16
CA THR A 108 -13.39 -8.12 19.98
C THR A 108 -12.79 -7.02 20.84
N VAL A 109 -11.61 -7.26 21.41
CA VAL A 109 -10.87 -6.26 22.20
C VAL A 109 -10.56 -5.03 21.33
N ARG A 110 -10.01 -5.22 20.13
CA ARG A 110 -9.76 -4.12 19.17
C ARG A 110 -11.02 -3.31 18.87
N ARG A 111 -12.15 -3.99 18.63
CA ARG A 111 -13.43 -3.31 18.35
C ARG A 111 -13.91 -2.49 19.54
N ARG A 112 -13.76 -2.99 20.76
CA ARG A 112 -14.13 -2.28 21.99
C ARG A 112 -13.26 -1.05 22.22
N VAL A 113 -11.95 -1.17 22.04
CA VAL A 113 -11.02 -0.05 22.14
C VAL A 113 -11.33 1.02 21.09
N ALA A 114 -11.61 0.62 19.85
CA ALA A 114 -12.04 1.54 18.80
C ALA A 114 -13.38 2.25 19.13
N ALA A 115 -14.24 1.62 19.92
CA ALA A 115 -15.48 2.22 20.43
C ALA A 115 -15.27 3.09 21.68
N GLY A 116 -14.03 3.33 22.11
CA GLY A 116 -13.68 4.18 23.25
C GLY A 116 -13.58 3.46 24.60
N MET A 117 -13.68 2.12 24.64
CA MET A 117 -13.49 1.35 25.87
C MET A 117 -11.99 1.31 26.24
N SER A 118 -11.69 1.39 27.54
CA SER A 118 -10.30 1.21 27.99
C SER A 118 -9.81 -0.21 27.62
N LEU A 119 -8.51 -0.36 27.36
CA LEU A 119 -7.95 -1.65 26.98
C LEU A 119 -8.12 -2.70 28.10
N ARG A 120 -8.00 -2.27 29.35
CA ARG A 120 -8.22 -3.11 30.54
C ARG A 120 -9.65 -3.64 30.58
N ASP A 121 -10.64 -2.75 30.47
CA ASP A 121 -12.06 -3.14 30.48
C ASP A 121 -12.41 -3.99 29.27
N ALA A 122 -11.79 -3.72 28.13
CA ALA A 122 -11.99 -4.49 26.91
C ALA A 122 -11.50 -5.94 27.03
N LEU A 123 -10.44 -6.18 27.82
CA LEU A 123 -9.90 -7.51 28.13
C LEU A 123 -10.73 -8.24 29.19
N THR A 124 -11.24 -7.56 30.21
CA THR A 124 -11.94 -8.21 31.33
C THR A 124 -13.43 -8.42 31.09
N THR A 125 -14.06 -7.58 30.26
CA THR A 125 -15.52 -7.65 30.04
C THR A 125 -15.89 -8.90 29.24
N PRO A 126 -16.77 -9.79 29.74
CA PRO A 126 -17.22 -10.96 28.98
C PRO A 126 -17.93 -10.57 27.68
N ARG A 127 -17.99 -11.50 26.72
CA ARG A 127 -18.81 -11.28 25.52
C ARG A 127 -20.28 -11.20 25.95
N GLN A 128 -20.91 -10.04 25.77
CA GLN A 128 -22.36 -9.96 25.90
C GLN A 128 -22.97 -10.81 24.79
N GLN A 129 -23.84 -11.77 25.16
CA GLN A 129 -24.61 -12.48 24.15
C GLN A 129 -25.46 -11.47 23.39
N PRO A 130 -25.50 -11.54 22.05
CA PRO A 130 -26.45 -10.72 21.31
C PRO A 130 -27.85 -11.03 21.88
N LYS A 131 -28.60 -9.97 22.24
CA LYS A 131 -30.02 -10.14 22.57
C LYS A 131 -30.64 -10.97 21.44
N PRO A 132 -31.46 -11.99 21.74
CA PRO A 132 -32.07 -12.81 20.71
C PRO A 132 -32.71 -11.86 19.69
N GLY A 133 -32.15 -11.86 18.48
CA GLY A 133 -32.62 -10.98 17.42
C GLY A 133 -34.11 -11.26 17.22
N ARG A 134 -34.93 -10.21 17.09
CA ARG A 134 -36.31 -10.40 16.64
C ARG A 134 -36.23 -11.19 15.34
N ARG A 135 -36.78 -12.41 15.32
CA ARG A 135 -36.85 -13.21 14.09
C ARG A 135 -37.57 -12.36 13.05
N HIS A 136 -36.92 -12.10 11.92
CA HIS A 136 -37.54 -11.35 10.85
C HIS A 136 -38.77 -12.14 10.39
N PRO A 137 -39.93 -11.50 10.16
CA PRO A 137 -41.17 -12.20 9.89
C PRO A 137 -41.15 -13.07 8.64
N TRP A 138 -40.10 -13.10 7.81
CA TRP A 138 -40.01 -13.98 6.63
C TRP A 138 -39.22 -15.28 6.88
N ASN A 139 -38.71 -15.51 8.11
CA ASN A 139 -37.93 -16.70 8.48
C ASN A 139 -38.79 -17.87 9.00
N HIS A 140 -40.05 -17.97 8.60
CA HIS A 140 -40.82 -19.20 8.85
C HIS A 140 -40.42 -20.26 7.83
N ARG A 141 -39.69 -21.27 8.29
CA ARG A 141 -39.55 -22.54 7.59
C ARG A 141 -40.93 -23.19 7.58
N SER A 142 -41.58 -23.27 6.41
CA SER A 142 -42.85 -24.00 6.27
C SER A 142 -42.67 -25.43 6.79
N PRO A 143 -43.59 -25.96 7.62
CA PRO A 143 -43.52 -27.34 8.13
C PRO A 143 -43.81 -28.43 7.08
N TRP A 144 -43.99 -28.05 5.82
CA TRP A 144 -44.46 -28.93 4.74
C TRP A 144 -43.42 -29.02 3.62
N ALA A 145 -42.28 -29.63 3.93
CA ALA A 145 -41.29 -30.10 2.96
C ALA A 145 -40.90 -31.54 3.30
#